data_AF-A0A941MGK5-F1
#
_entry.id   AF-A0A941MGK5-F1
#
_cell.length_a   1.000
_cell.length_b   1.000
_cell.length_c   1.000
_cell.angle_alpha   90.00
_cell.angle_beta   90.00
_cell.angle_gamma   90.00
#
_symmetry.space_group_name_H-M   'P 1'
#
loop_
_entity.id
_entity.type
_entity.pdbx_description
1 polymer ?
#
loop_
_entity_poly.entity_id
_entity_poly.type
_entity_poly.pdbx_seq_one_letter_code
_entity_poly.pdbx_strand_id
1 'polypeptide(L)'
;PAKVPLPVDISISADGKSLWVNTFMDGMTRLYDLSNPEAPKQIYEKKIGNQVNMVSQSYDGKRVYFTTSLMANWDHKGAEDDQFLKAYDWDGKELVEKFTVDFKALKLGRAHHMKFSANGIGG
;
A
#
# COMPACT_ATOMS: atom_id res chain seq x y z
N PRO A 1 -16.10 -12.98 12.45
CA PRO A 1 -14.98 -12.36 13.19
C PRO A 1 -13.73 -12.27 12.28
N ALA A 2 -13.00 -11.16 12.15
CA ALA A 2 -12.90 -10.00 13.02
C ALA A 2 -13.49 -8.72 12.40
N LYS A 3 -14.26 -7.96 13.20
CA LYS A 3 -14.64 -6.56 12.92
C LYS A 3 -13.46 -5.59 13.06
N VAL A 4 -12.27 -6.10 13.41
CA VAL A 4 -11.06 -5.34 13.66
C VAL A 4 -10.11 -5.57 12.47
N PRO A 5 -9.84 -4.55 11.66
CA PRO A 5 -8.84 -4.64 10.59
C PRO A 5 -7.46 -5.03 11.17
N LEU A 6 -6.69 -5.85 10.46
CA LEU A 6 -5.32 -6.24 10.84
C LEU A 6 -4.32 -5.32 10.14
N PRO A 7 -3.69 -4.34 10.81
CA PRO A 7 -2.66 -3.50 10.20
C PRO A 7 -1.42 -4.35 9.94
N VAL A 8 -0.83 -4.22 8.75
CA VAL A 8 0.31 -5.06 8.33
C VAL A 8 1.50 -4.30 7.81
N ASP A 9 1.30 -3.09 7.28
CA ASP A 9 2.40 -2.23 6.84
C ASP A 9 2.02 -0.76 6.91
N ILE A 10 3.04 0.09 7.03
CA ILE A 10 2.90 1.55 7.09
C ILE A 10 3.98 2.24 6.25
N SER A 11 3.64 3.40 5.68
CA SER A 11 4.59 4.28 4.99
C SER A 11 4.40 5.71 5.46
N ILE A 12 5.46 6.32 5.99
CA ILE A 12 5.47 7.71 6.43
C ILE A 12 6.12 8.59 5.36
N SER A 13 5.56 9.79 5.14
CA SER A 13 6.15 10.75 4.23
C SER A 13 7.50 11.29 4.69
N ALA A 14 8.31 11.72 3.74
CA ALA A 14 9.64 12.26 3.99
C ALA A 14 9.62 13.49 4.92
N ASP A 15 8.52 14.25 4.92
CA ASP A 15 8.30 15.38 5.82
C ASP A 15 7.68 14.99 7.18
N GLY A 16 7.35 13.71 7.38
CA GLY A 16 6.77 13.18 8.61
C GLY A 16 5.29 13.53 8.84
N LYS A 17 4.62 14.17 7.87
CA LYS A 17 3.26 14.72 8.07
C LYS A 17 2.12 13.82 7.63
N SER A 18 2.40 12.75 6.89
CA SER A 18 1.37 11.82 6.41
C SER A 18 1.81 10.38 6.60
N LEU A 19 0.83 9.53 6.94
CA LEU A 19 1.05 8.10 7.20
C LEU A 19 0.01 7.27 6.46
N TRP A 20 0.48 6.46 5.53
CA TRP A 20 -0.31 5.39 4.93
C TRP A 20 -0.29 4.16 5.83
N VAL A 21 -1.45 3.54 6.02
CA VAL A 21 -1.64 2.31 6.80
C VAL A 21 -2.47 1.33 6.00
N ASN A 22 -1.92 0.14 5.78
CA ASN A 22 -2.63 -0.95 5.13
C ASN A 22 -3.19 -1.93 6.14
N THR A 23 -4.40 -2.41 5.87
CA THR A 23 -5.03 -3.48 6.64
C THR A 23 -5.35 -4.66 5.75
N PHE A 24 -4.97 -5.84 6.21
CA PHE A 24 -4.79 -7.00 5.33
C PHE A 24 -6.09 -7.56 4.77
N MET A 25 -6.94 -8.10 5.65
CA MET A 25 -8.13 -8.88 5.27
C MET A 25 -9.22 -8.02 4.62
N ASP A 26 -9.32 -6.73 4.98
CA ASP A 26 -10.27 -5.81 4.35
C ASP A 26 -9.68 -5.15 3.11
N GLY A 27 -8.41 -5.40 2.77
CA GLY A 27 -7.72 -4.88 1.58
C GLY A 27 -7.73 -3.36 1.46
N MET A 28 -7.86 -2.67 2.60
CA MET A 28 -7.96 -1.21 2.66
C MET A 28 -6.59 -0.58 2.89
N THR A 29 -6.39 0.59 2.28
CA THR A 29 -5.39 1.55 2.69
C THR A 29 -6.07 2.78 3.31
N ARG A 30 -5.42 3.39 4.29
CA ARG A 30 -5.89 4.61 4.98
C ARG A 30 -4.76 5.61 5.06
N LEU A 31 -5.07 6.89 4.87
CA LEU A 31 -4.13 7.99 5.06
C LEU A 31 -4.48 8.72 6.35
N TYR A 32 -3.47 8.97 7.16
CA TYR A 32 -3.55 9.80 8.35
C TYR A 32 -2.72 11.07 8.18
N ASP A 33 -3.28 12.19 8.59
CA ASP A 33 -2.55 13.43 8.86
C ASP A 33 -1.85 13.29 10.22
N LEU A 34 -0.53 13.45 10.20
CA LEU A 34 0.38 13.40 11.36
C LEU A 34 0.97 14.78 11.71
N SER A 35 0.40 15.87 11.21
CA SER A 35 0.84 17.23 11.58
C SER A 35 0.80 17.47 13.10
N ASN A 36 -0.07 16.74 13.82
CA ASN A 36 0.02 16.54 15.26
C ASN A 36 0.15 15.02 15.57
N PRO A 37 1.35 14.52 15.90
CA PRO A 37 1.57 13.09 16.10
C PRO A 37 0.85 12.50 17.32
N GLU A 38 0.51 13.34 18.31
CA GLU A 38 -0.26 12.92 19.50
C GLU A 38 -1.76 12.77 19.22
N ALA A 39 -2.23 13.29 18.08
CA ALA A 39 -3.62 13.16 17.64
C ALA A 39 -3.74 12.93 16.12
N PRO A 40 -3.29 11.76 15.61
CA PRO A 40 -3.42 11.41 14.20
C PRO A 40 -4.87 11.44 13.73
N LYS A 41 -5.13 12.00 12.55
CA LYS A 41 -6.48 12.07 11.97
C LYS A 41 -6.54 11.32 10.65
N GLN A 42 -7.42 10.34 10.53
CA GLN A 42 -7.71 9.71 9.23
C GLN A 42 -8.35 10.75 8.30
N ILE A 43 -7.76 10.95 7.12
CA ILE A 43 -8.23 11.91 6.11
C ILE A 43 -8.64 11.24 4.80
N TYR A 44 -8.28 9.98 4.58
CA TYR A 44 -8.63 9.25 3.37
C TYR A 44 -8.65 7.74 3.61
N GLU A 45 -9.44 7.01 2.82
CA GLU A 45 -9.40 5.55 2.73
C GLU A 45 -9.78 5.05 1.34
N LYS A 46 -9.23 3.89 0.94
CA LYS A 46 -9.55 3.25 -0.35
C LYS A 46 -9.35 1.74 -0.27
N LYS A 47 -10.25 0.98 -0.91
CA LYS A 47 -10.08 -0.45 -1.18
C LYS A 47 -9.11 -0.63 -2.35
N ILE A 48 -7.99 -1.31 -2.12
CA ILE A 48 -6.93 -1.53 -3.13
C ILE A 48 -7.08 -2.88 -3.83
N GLY A 49 -7.52 -3.90 -3.08
CA GLY A 49 -7.78 -5.26 -3.54
C GLY A 49 -8.56 -6.06 -2.51
N ASN A 50 -8.80 -7.34 -2.77
CA ASN A 50 -9.41 -8.27 -1.84
C ASN A 50 -8.57 -8.46 -0.57
N GLN A 51 -7.25 -8.40 -0.73
CA GLN A 51 -6.25 -8.25 0.33
C GLN A 51 -5.19 -7.22 -0.08
N VAL A 52 -4.53 -6.59 0.90
CA VAL A 52 -3.37 -5.71 0.63
C VAL A 52 -2.37 -5.82 1.77
N ASN A 53 -1.08 -5.90 1.46
CA ASN A 53 -0.03 -5.94 2.46
C ASN A 53 0.84 -4.69 2.42
N MET A 54 1.88 -4.67 1.57
CA MET A 54 2.89 -3.62 1.65
C MET A 54 2.40 -2.30 1.06
N VAL A 55 2.85 -1.20 1.62
CA VAL A 55 2.73 0.15 1.07
C VAL A 55 4.09 0.83 1.05
N SER A 56 4.46 1.36 -0.12
CA SER A 56 5.69 2.13 -0.27
C SER A 56 5.38 3.41 -1.04
N GLN A 57 5.82 4.55 -0.50
CA GLN A 57 5.69 5.82 -1.20
C GLN A 57 6.99 6.23 -1.89
N SER A 58 6.86 6.97 -3.00
CA SER A 58 7.99 7.67 -3.60
C SER A 58 8.53 8.75 -2.65
N TYR A 59 9.81 9.11 -2.83
CA TYR A 59 10.47 10.12 -2.02
C TYR A 59 9.76 11.47 -2.04
N ASP A 60 9.23 11.88 -3.21
CA ASP A 60 8.46 13.11 -3.38
C ASP A 60 7.02 13.03 -2.84
N GLY A 61 6.60 11.88 -2.32
CA GLY A 61 5.26 11.62 -1.78
C GLY A 61 4.14 11.60 -2.82
N LYS A 62 4.44 11.74 -4.11
CA LYS A 62 3.42 11.84 -5.17
C LYS A 62 2.89 10.50 -5.64
N ARG A 63 3.62 9.40 -5.39
CA ARG A 63 3.24 8.07 -5.82
C ARG A 63 3.27 7.09 -4.66
N VAL A 64 2.27 6.22 -4.64
CA VAL A 64 2.11 5.16 -3.64
C VAL A 64 1.97 3.83 -4.36
N TYR A 65 2.73 2.83 -3.90
CA TYR A 65 2.79 1.49 -4.44
C TYR A 65 2.23 0.50 -3.44
N PHE A 66 1.46 -0.47 -3.93
CA PHE A 66 0.84 -1.50 -3.11
C PHE A 66 1.12 -2.89 -3.66
N THR A 67 1.41 -3.82 -2.76
CA THR A 67 1.45 -5.25 -3.05
C THR A 67 0.59 -6.03 -2.05
N THR A 68 0.25 -7.27 -2.39
CA THR A 68 -0.88 -7.94 -1.76
C THR A 68 -0.51 -9.05 -0.80
N SER A 69 0.58 -9.77 -1.02
CA SER A 69 0.92 -10.97 -0.25
C SER A 69 1.52 -10.61 1.11
N LEU A 70 1.02 -11.24 2.18
CA LEU A 70 1.60 -11.21 3.52
C LEU A 70 2.49 -12.41 3.76
N MET A 71 1.89 -13.60 3.72
CA MET A 71 2.58 -14.89 3.79
C MET A 71 1.73 -15.89 3.02
N ALA A 72 2.37 -16.82 2.31
CA ALA A 72 1.67 -17.72 1.38
C ALA A 72 0.50 -18.48 2.02
N ASN A 73 0.59 -18.86 3.30
CA ASN A 73 -0.47 -19.60 3.99
C ASN A 73 -1.60 -18.71 4.53
N TRP A 74 -1.38 -17.40 4.64
CA TRP A 74 -2.33 -16.45 5.23
C TRP A 74 -3.10 -15.67 4.18
N ASP A 75 -2.53 -15.56 2.99
CA ASP A 75 -3.21 -14.98 1.84
C ASP A 75 -4.49 -15.75 1.48
N HIS A 76 -5.45 -15.01 0.95
CA HIS A 76 -6.64 -15.53 0.30
C HIS A 76 -6.28 -16.54 -0.80
N LYS A 77 -7.28 -17.32 -1.21
CA LYS A 77 -7.16 -18.43 -2.16
C LYS A 77 -8.15 -18.25 -3.31
N GLY A 78 -7.86 -18.90 -4.44
CA GLY A 78 -8.74 -18.91 -5.59
C GLY A 78 -8.89 -17.53 -6.23
N ALA A 79 -10.14 -17.11 -6.43
CA ALA A 79 -10.48 -15.83 -7.08
C ALA A 79 -10.08 -14.61 -6.24
N GLU A 80 -10.07 -14.74 -4.91
CA GLU A 80 -9.77 -13.65 -3.96
C GLU A 80 -8.26 -13.50 -3.67
N ASP A 81 -7.43 -14.40 -4.20
CA ASP A 81 -5.96 -14.40 -4.03
C ASP A 81 -5.32 -13.32 -4.91
N ASP A 82 -5.56 -12.05 -4.63
CA ASP A 82 -4.95 -10.96 -5.40
C ASP A 82 -3.42 -11.04 -5.32
N GLN A 83 -2.75 -11.02 -6.47
CA GLN A 83 -1.29 -11.02 -6.58
C GLN A 83 -0.85 -9.96 -7.58
N PHE A 84 -0.71 -8.73 -7.10
CA PHE A 84 -0.36 -7.60 -7.94
C PHE A 84 0.66 -6.68 -7.29
N LEU A 85 1.30 -5.87 -8.14
CA LEU A 85 1.82 -4.56 -7.79
C LEU A 85 0.92 -3.50 -8.44
N LYS A 86 0.41 -2.55 -7.66
CA LYS A 86 -0.28 -1.37 -8.19
C LYS A 86 0.46 -0.10 -7.82
N ALA A 87 0.46 0.86 -8.73
CA ALA A 87 0.92 2.21 -8.47
C ALA A 87 -0.22 3.21 -8.62
N TYR A 88 -0.28 4.16 -7.71
CA TYR A 88 -1.23 5.26 -7.70
C TYR A 88 -0.48 6.58 -7.57
N ASP A 89 -0.90 7.60 -8.29
CA ASP A 89 -0.51 8.98 -7.96
C ASP A 89 -1.48 9.49 -6.87
N TRP A 90 -0.94 10.17 -5.84
CA TRP A 90 -1.72 10.90 -4.85
C TRP A 90 -1.83 12.35 -5.29
N ASP A 91 -3.04 12.79 -5.64
CA ASP A 91 -3.28 14.15 -6.15
C ASP A 91 -3.61 15.18 -5.05
N GLY A 92 -3.55 14.77 -3.78
CA GLY A 92 -3.96 15.56 -2.62
C GLY A 92 -5.41 15.32 -2.17
N LYS A 93 -6.19 14.56 -2.95
CA LYS A 93 -7.59 14.24 -2.67
C LYS A 93 -7.88 12.74 -2.78
N GLU A 94 -7.34 12.08 -3.79
CA GLU A 94 -7.55 10.66 -4.04
C GLU A 94 -6.34 9.96 -4.66
N LEU A 95 -6.32 8.63 -4.52
CA LEU A 95 -5.38 7.77 -5.23
C LEU A 95 -5.90 7.49 -6.65
N VAL A 96 -5.20 8.02 -7.63
CA VAL A 96 -5.46 7.84 -9.07
C VAL A 96 -4.58 6.72 -9.60
N GLU A 97 -5.18 5.62 -10.06
CA GLU A 97 -4.43 4.45 -10.54
C GLU A 97 -3.58 4.80 -11.76
N LYS A 98 -2.33 4.33 -11.76
CA LYS A 98 -1.37 4.55 -12.86
C LYS A 98 -1.11 3.28 -13.64
N PHE A 99 -0.83 2.20 -12.93
CA PHE A 99 -0.64 0.90 -13.54
C PHE A 99 -0.89 -0.21 -12.53
N THR A 100 -1.19 -1.38 -13.08
CA THR A 100 -1.27 -2.65 -12.37
C THR A 100 -0.34 -3.65 -13.07
N VAL A 101 0.44 -4.38 -12.29
CA VAL A 101 1.25 -5.52 -12.72
C VAL A 101 0.67 -6.77 -12.08
N ASP A 102 0.15 -7.68 -12.91
CA ASP A 102 -0.42 -8.95 -12.47
C ASP A 102 0.69 -10.01 -12.34
N PHE A 103 1.02 -10.39 -11.12
CA PHE A 103 2.08 -11.36 -10.84
C PHE A 103 1.67 -12.79 -11.20
N LYS A 104 0.37 -13.12 -11.18
CA LYS A 104 -0.11 -14.43 -11.62
C LYS A 104 0.03 -14.57 -13.12
N ALA A 105 -0.45 -13.58 -13.88
CA ALA A 105 -0.36 -13.59 -15.34
C ALA A 105 1.10 -13.64 -15.81
N LEU A 106 1.98 -12.90 -15.14
CA LEU A 106 3.41 -12.86 -15.44
C LEU A 106 4.23 -14.00 -14.80
N LYS A 107 3.61 -14.88 -14.01
CA LYS A 107 4.27 -16.00 -13.31
C LYS A 107 5.43 -15.54 -12.41
N LEU A 108 5.28 -14.41 -11.74
CA LEU A 108 6.29 -13.79 -10.86
C LEU A 108 6.21 -14.25 -9.40
N GLY A 109 5.27 -15.14 -9.08
CA GLY A 109 5.04 -15.61 -7.71
C GLY A 109 4.13 -14.67 -6.92
N ARG A 110 4.42 -14.47 -5.62
CA ARG A 110 3.57 -13.69 -4.71
C ARG A 110 4.14 -12.30 -4.47
N ALA A 111 3.32 -11.28 -4.63
CA ALA A 111 3.76 -9.88 -4.57
C ALA A 111 3.91 -9.44 -3.11
N HIS A 112 5.16 -9.37 -2.60
CA HIS A 112 5.46 -8.98 -1.23
C HIS A 112 6.26 -7.67 -1.19
N HIS A 113 7.47 -7.66 -0.62
CA HIS A 113 8.24 -6.44 -0.40
C HIS A 113 8.78 -5.85 -1.70
N MET A 114 8.58 -4.54 -1.89
CA MET A 114 9.15 -3.77 -2.99
C MET A 114 10.01 -2.64 -2.41
N LYS A 115 11.23 -2.49 -2.93
CA LYS A 115 12.13 -1.40 -2.53
C LYS A 115 12.35 -0.48 -3.72
N PHE A 116 11.79 0.72 -3.65
CA PHE A 116 12.01 1.76 -4.65
C PHE A 116 13.12 2.68 -4.14
N SER A 117 14.34 2.48 -4.62
CA SER A 117 15.43 3.41 -4.35
C SER A 117 15.26 4.65 -5.21
N ALA A 118 15.42 5.84 -4.63
CA ALA A 118 15.73 7.02 -5.43
C ALA A 118 17.06 6.74 -6.16
N ASN A 119 17.14 7.02 -7.45
CA ASN A 119 18.44 7.09 -8.12
C ASN A 119 19.31 8.03 -7.27
N GLY A 120 20.47 7.53 -6.84
CA GLY A 120 21.46 8.38 -6.21
C GLY A 120 21.70 9.56 -7.15
N ILE A 121 21.63 10.78 -6.63
CA ILE A 121 22.15 11.95 -7.33
C ILE A 121 23.66 11.68 -7.49
N GLY A 122 24.09 11.15 -8.63
CA GLY A 122 25.50 10.82 -8.89
C GLY A 122 25.69 9.75 -9.96
N GLY A 123 25.91 10.21 -11.19
CA GLY A 123 26.44 9.47 -12.33
C GLY A 123 26.88 10.47 -13.39
#